data_AF-N6U487-F1
#
_entry.id   AF-N6U487-F1
#
_cell.length_a   1.000
_cell.length_b   1.000
_cell.length_c   1.000
_cell.angle_alpha   90.00
_cell.angle_beta   90.00
_cell.angle_gamma   90.00
#
_symmetry.space_group_name_H-M   'P 1'
#
loop_
_entity.id
_entity.type
_entity.pdbx_description
1 polymer ?
#
loop_
_entity_poly.entity_id
_entity_poly.type
_entity_poly.pdbx_seq_one_letter_code
_entity_poly.pdbx_strand_id
1 'polypeptide(L)'
;MGEADDKMLKAIKHYQESLERNTKTGKSEKLLHAIGKLSLLPIRVWHLEETGVGRTVNGLKKFEGTVGEQARNLVDKWKFMVKGEEEEEKEQNELKSIKVEKIDADCCCSSSSRISPKSY
;
A
#
# COMPACT_ATOMS: atom_id res chain seq x y z
N MET A 1 -27.40 10.89 10.36
CA MET A 1 -26.03 10.87 9.80
C MET A 1 -25.64 12.31 9.50
N GLY A 2 -24.44 12.73 9.89
CA GLY A 2 -24.05 14.14 9.81
C GLY A 2 -23.73 14.56 8.38
N GLU A 3 -24.08 15.79 8.01
CA GLU A 3 -23.79 16.39 6.69
C GLU A 3 -22.30 16.28 6.29
N ALA A 4 -21.41 16.25 7.29
CA ALA A 4 -19.97 16.07 7.09
C ALA A 4 -19.61 14.67 6.58
N ASP A 5 -20.25 13.61 7.09
CA ASP A 5 -19.99 12.23 6.68
C ASP A 5 -20.42 12.03 5.22
N ASP A 6 -21.58 12.57 4.82
CA ASP A 6 -22.06 12.53 3.43
C ASP A 6 -21.10 13.24 2.47
N LYS A 7 -20.54 14.38 2.89
CA LYS A 7 -19.53 15.09 2.11
C LYS A 7 -18.25 14.26 1.97
N MET A 8 -17.83 13.56 3.02
CA MET A 8 -16.68 12.65 2.96
C MET A 8 -16.95 11.47 2.02
N LEU A 9 -18.11 10.81 2.13
CA LEU A 9 -18.48 9.69 1.26
C LEU A 9 -18.49 10.11 -0.21
N LYS A 10 -19.04 11.30 -0.52
CA LYS A 10 -19.00 11.86 -1.88
C LYS A 10 -17.58 12.13 -2.36
N ALA A 11 -16.72 12.68 -1.51
CA ALA A 11 -15.32 12.93 -1.86
C ALA A 11 -14.55 11.61 -2.12
N ILE A 12 -14.74 10.59 -1.27
CA ILE A 12 -14.10 9.28 -1.44
C ILE A 12 -14.57 8.62 -2.74
N LYS A 13 -15.88 8.61 -3.02
CA LYS A 13 -16.43 8.08 -4.27
C LYS A 13 -15.87 8.81 -5.51
N HIS A 14 -15.75 10.14 -5.43
CA HIS A 14 -15.14 10.93 -6.50
C HIS A 14 -13.68 10.52 -6.79
N TYR A 15 -12.87 10.32 -5.74
CA TYR A 15 -11.50 9.86 -5.90
C TYR A 15 -11.44 8.40 -6.37
N GLN A 16 -12.33 7.53 -5.91
CA GLN A 16 -12.42 6.14 -6.38
C GLN A 16 -12.67 6.07 -7.89
N GLU A 17 -13.67 6.79 -8.41
CA GLU A 17 -13.94 6.84 -9.84
C GLU A 17 -12.75 7.41 -10.63
N SER A 18 -12.09 8.41 -10.07
CA SER A 18 -10.87 8.98 -10.66
C SER A 18 -9.75 7.93 -10.74
N LEU A 19 -9.56 7.12 -9.69
CA LEU A 19 -8.59 6.04 -9.69
C LEU A 19 -8.91 5.02 -10.79
N GLU A 20 -10.14 4.53 -10.87
CA GLU A 20 -10.57 3.54 -11.87
C GLU A 20 -10.49 4.04 -13.32
N ARG A 21 -10.67 5.35 -13.54
CA ARG A 21 -10.49 5.96 -14.86
C ARG A 21 -9.02 6.09 -15.22
N ASN A 22 -8.19 6.51 -14.26
CA ASN A 22 -6.77 6.75 -14.49
C ASN A 22 -5.97 5.44 -14.62
N THR A 23 -6.40 4.35 -13.97
CA THR A 23 -5.82 3.01 -14.18
C THR A 23 -5.96 2.53 -15.61
N LYS A 24 -7.11 2.77 -16.25
CA LYS A 24 -7.35 2.42 -17.65
C LYS A 24 -6.56 3.27 -18.64
N THR A 25 -6.28 4.52 -18.27
CA THR A 25 -5.60 5.50 -19.15
C THR A 25 -4.08 5.54 -18.94
N GLY A 26 -3.56 4.84 -17.91
CA GLY A 26 -2.13 4.80 -17.60
C GLY A 26 -1.55 6.12 -17.06
N LYS A 27 -2.37 6.97 -16.45
CA LYS A 27 -1.94 8.30 -15.94
C LYS A 27 -1.42 8.22 -14.50
N SER A 28 -0.17 7.81 -14.35
CA SER A 28 0.49 7.57 -13.06
C SER A 28 0.49 8.77 -12.11
N GLU A 29 0.68 10.00 -12.61
CA GLU A 29 0.69 11.22 -11.78
C GLU A 29 -0.67 11.49 -11.11
N LYS A 30 -1.77 11.27 -11.86
CA LYS A 30 -3.12 11.44 -11.31
C LYS A 30 -3.48 10.38 -10.29
N LEU A 31 -2.96 9.16 -10.48
CA LEU A 31 -3.08 8.08 -9.50
C LEU A 31 -2.36 8.45 -8.20
N LEU A 32 -1.11 8.91 -8.27
CA LEU A 32 -0.36 9.36 -7.10
C LEU A 32 -1.08 10.50 -6.37
N HIS A 33 -1.60 11.48 -7.12
CA HIS A 33 -2.35 12.58 -6.53
C HIS A 33 -3.59 12.09 -5.78
N ALA A 34 -4.39 11.22 -6.40
CA ALA A 34 -5.61 10.69 -5.78
C ALA A 34 -5.31 9.81 -4.55
N ILE A 35 -4.29 8.94 -4.62
CA ILE A 35 -3.83 8.11 -3.49
C ILE A 35 -3.35 9.01 -2.33
N GLY A 36 -2.56 10.04 -2.62
CA GLY A 36 -2.08 11.00 -1.63
C GLY A 36 -3.21 11.81 -0.99
N LYS A 37 -4.24 12.19 -1.76
CA LYS A 37 -5.43 12.85 -1.19
C LYS A 37 -6.20 11.91 -0.26
N LEU A 38 -6.38 10.65 -0.63
CA LEU A 38 -7.05 9.65 0.20
C LEU A 38 -6.28 9.37 1.50
N SER A 39 -4.96 9.40 1.50
CA SER A 39 -4.15 9.12 2.70
C SER A 39 -4.16 10.24 3.76
N LEU A 40 -4.44 11.48 3.32
CA LEU A 40 -4.56 12.68 4.16
C LEU A 40 -5.94 12.86 4.78
N LEU A 41 -6.97 12.21 4.21
CA LEU A 41 -8.34 12.31 4.73
C LEU A 41 -8.50 11.41 5.97
N PRO A 42 -9.25 11.85 7.00
CA PRO A 42 -9.56 11.04 8.19
C PRO A 42 -10.63 9.99 7.86
N ILE A 43 -10.23 8.94 7.14
CA ILE A 43 -11.09 7.81 6.79
C ILE A 43 -11.25 6.91 8.03
N ARG A 44 -12.46 6.35 8.22
CA ARG A 44 -12.81 5.39 9.27
C ARG A 44 -13.22 4.08 8.63
N VAL A 45 -13.33 3.01 9.42
CA VAL A 45 -13.77 1.69 8.94
C VAL A 45 -15.15 1.77 8.26
N TRP A 46 -16.11 2.47 8.88
CA TRP A 46 -17.43 2.70 8.29
C TRP A 46 -17.39 3.31 6.87
N HIS A 47 -16.47 4.27 6.64
CA HIS A 47 -16.33 4.90 5.32
C HIS A 47 -15.77 3.93 4.26
N LEU A 48 -14.88 3.01 4.67
CA LEU A 48 -14.32 1.99 3.78
C LEU A 48 -15.37 0.97 3.34
N GLU A 49 -16.25 0.58 4.27
CA GLU A 49 -17.35 -0.36 4.00
C GLU A 49 -18.41 0.26 3.08
N GLU A 50 -18.85 1.48 3.42
CA GLU A 50 -19.91 2.19 2.68
C GLU A 50 -19.48 2.54 1.23
N THR A 51 -18.21 2.92 1.04
CA THR A 51 -17.70 3.29 -0.30
C THR A 51 -17.15 2.08 -1.06
N GLY A 52 -16.63 1.07 -0.35
CA GLY A 52 -15.95 -0.06 -0.96
C GLY A 52 -14.60 0.28 -1.61
N VAL A 53 -14.04 1.47 -1.35
CA VAL A 53 -12.80 1.98 -1.96
C VAL A 53 -11.59 1.07 -1.72
N GLY A 54 -11.58 0.30 -0.64
CA GLY A 54 -10.51 -0.65 -0.32
C GLY A 54 -10.29 -1.70 -1.42
N ARG A 55 -11.35 -2.11 -2.13
CA ARG A 55 -11.26 -3.07 -3.25
C ARG A 55 -10.53 -2.45 -4.44
N THR A 56 -10.87 -1.21 -4.78
CA THR A 56 -10.26 -0.45 -5.87
C THR A 56 -8.78 -0.21 -5.58
N VAL A 57 -8.42 0.23 -4.37
CA VAL A 57 -7.02 0.47 -4.00
C VAL A 57 -6.21 -0.83 -3.92
N ASN A 58 -6.82 -1.95 -3.50
CA ASN A 58 -6.14 -3.24 -3.55
C ASN A 58 -5.76 -3.65 -4.98
N GLY A 59 -6.57 -3.29 -5.98
CA GLY A 59 -6.23 -3.43 -7.40
C GLY A 59 -5.03 -2.59 -7.81
N LEU A 60 -4.83 -1.42 -7.21
CA LEU A 60 -3.71 -0.51 -7.51
C LEU A 60 -2.35 -1.07 -7.07
N LYS A 61 -2.31 -2.07 -6.17
CA LYS A 61 -1.06 -2.71 -5.74
C LYS A 61 -0.35 -3.50 -6.85
N LYS A 62 -1.06 -3.77 -7.95
CA LYS A 62 -0.55 -4.46 -9.14
C LYS A 62 0.25 -3.56 -10.07
N PHE A 63 0.16 -2.24 -9.92
CA PHE A 63 0.95 -1.31 -10.71
C PHE A 63 2.40 -1.33 -10.23
N GLU A 64 3.34 -1.39 -11.17
CA GLU A 64 4.76 -1.27 -10.86
C GLU A 64 5.19 0.20 -10.70
N GLY A 65 6.21 0.43 -9.89
CA GLY A 65 6.72 1.76 -9.56
C GLY A 65 6.06 2.41 -8.33
N THR A 66 6.28 3.72 -8.17
CA THR A 66 5.89 4.49 -6.97
C THR A 66 4.39 4.45 -6.69
N VAL A 67 3.55 4.29 -7.71
CA VAL A 67 2.09 4.15 -7.57
C VAL A 67 1.72 2.91 -6.75
N GLY A 68 2.33 1.78 -7.06
CA GLY A 68 2.07 0.52 -6.36
C GLY A 68 2.56 0.54 -4.93
N GLU A 69 3.71 1.18 -4.66
CA GLU A 69 4.25 1.37 -3.31
C GLU A 69 3.33 2.24 -2.44
N GLN A 70 2.91 3.40 -2.96
CA GLN A 70 1.98 4.28 -2.25
C GLN A 70 0.62 3.60 -1.99
N ALA A 71 0.12 2.82 -2.96
CA ALA A 71 -1.10 2.05 -2.79
C ALA A 71 -0.96 0.95 -1.72
N ARG A 72 0.18 0.25 -1.65
CA ARG A 72 0.47 -0.73 -0.60
C ARG A 72 0.45 -0.08 0.77
N ASN A 73 1.20 1.01 0.95
CA ASN A 73 1.27 1.75 2.21
C ASN A 73 -0.12 2.25 2.66
N LEU A 74 -0.94 2.72 1.73
CA LEU A 74 -2.31 3.16 2.03
C LEU A 74 -3.19 1.99 2.50
N VAL A 75 -3.15 0.85 1.79
CA VAL A 75 -3.91 -0.35 2.15
C VAL A 75 -3.44 -0.89 3.50
N ASP A 76 -2.15 -0.88 3.77
CA ASP A 76 -1.59 -1.38 5.03
C ASP A 76 -1.95 -0.45 6.20
N LYS A 77 -1.95 0.88 5.99
CA LYS A 77 -2.48 1.86 6.96
C LYS A 77 -3.95 1.62 7.28
N TRP A 78 -4.77 1.38 6.26
CA TRP A 78 -6.20 1.08 6.46
C TRP A 78 -6.42 -0.29 7.10
N LYS A 79 -5.64 -1.31 6.75
CA LYS A 79 -5.69 -2.62 7.41
C LYS A 79 -5.30 -2.52 8.87
N PHE A 80 -4.26 -1.76 9.19
CA PHE A 80 -3.86 -1.52 10.57
C PHE A 80 -4.95 -0.75 11.33
N MET A 81 -5.59 0.24 10.71
CA MET A 81 -6.73 0.92 11.31
C MET A 81 -7.92 -0.02 11.55
N VAL A 82 -8.27 -0.86 10.57
CA VAL A 82 -9.39 -1.83 10.68
C VAL A 82 -9.10 -2.88 11.76
N LYS A 83 -7.86 -3.39 11.81
CA LYS A 83 -7.42 -4.35 12.84
C LYS A 83 -7.19 -3.68 14.21
N GLY A 84 -6.76 -2.43 14.22
CA GLY A 84 -6.49 -1.65 15.42
C GLY A 84 -7.77 -1.22 16.13
N GLU A 85 -8.87 -0.97 15.42
CA GLU A 85 -10.19 -0.87 16.06
C GLU A 85 -10.61 -2.19 16.75
N GLU A 86 -10.03 -3.35 16.38
CA GLU A 86 -10.18 -4.63 17.10
C GLU A 86 -9.11 -4.83 18.20
N GLU A 87 -7.94 -4.18 18.11
CA GLU A 87 -6.75 -4.42 18.95
C GLU A 87 -6.29 -3.23 19.83
N GLU A 88 -7.00 -2.10 19.87
CA GLU A 88 -6.64 -0.94 20.73
C GLU A 88 -6.68 -1.23 22.26
N GLU A 89 -6.87 -2.49 22.67
CA GLU A 89 -6.53 -2.98 24.02
C GLU A 89 -5.06 -3.43 24.18
N LYS A 90 -4.25 -3.59 23.12
CA LYS A 90 -2.88 -4.10 23.23
C LYS A 90 -1.90 -3.45 22.24
N GLU A 91 -0.80 -2.94 22.79
CA GLU A 91 0.50 -2.76 22.11
C GLU A 91 0.74 -1.49 21.28
N GLN A 92 0.87 -0.37 22.00
CA GLN A 92 1.69 0.79 21.61
C GLN A 92 3.22 0.50 21.54
N ASN A 93 3.70 -0.70 21.16
CA ASN A 93 5.11 -1.09 21.44
C ASN A 93 6.08 -1.32 20.24
N GLU A 94 5.73 -1.12 18.96
CA GLU A 94 6.69 -1.46 17.89
C GLU A 94 6.98 -0.37 16.84
N LEU A 95 6.95 0.90 17.25
CA LEU A 95 7.69 1.94 16.53
C LEU A 95 9.15 1.98 17.02
N LYS A 96 10.03 1.21 16.36
CA LYS A 96 11.44 1.56 16.00
C LYS A 96 12.23 0.33 15.54
N SER A 97 12.16 0.03 14.24
CA SER A 97 13.25 -0.69 13.56
C SER A 97 13.78 0.20 12.43
N ILE A 98 14.67 1.09 12.85
CA ILE A 98 15.50 1.95 12.03
C ILE A 98 16.45 1.06 11.19
N LYS A 99 16.67 1.44 9.93
CA LYS A 99 17.75 0.95 9.06
C LYS A 99 19.07 0.81 9.84
N VAL A 100 19.67 -0.37 9.83
CA VAL A 100 21.13 -0.49 10.02
C VAL A 100 21.69 -1.09 8.74
N GLU A 101 22.10 -0.21 7.83
CA GLU A 101 23.23 -0.51 6.96
C GLU A 101 24.44 -0.72 7.87
N LYS A 102 25.00 -1.94 7.87
CA LYS A 102 26.41 -2.16 8.16
C LYS A 102 27.01 -2.84 6.93
N ILE A 103 27.73 -2.03 6.17
CA ILE A 103 28.80 -2.48 5.29
C ILE A 103 29.99 -2.73 6.24
N ASP A 104 30.59 -3.92 6.17
CA ASP A 104 32.05 -4.11 6.15
C ASP A 104 32.38 -5.56 5.81
N ALA A 105 33.44 -5.69 5.02
CA ALA A 105 33.85 -6.82 4.21
C ALA A 105 34.46 -7.98 5.01
N ASP A 106 34.30 -9.21 4.51
CA ASP A 106 35.32 -10.26 4.40
C ASP A 106 34.67 -11.50 3.73
N CYS A 107 35.01 -11.78 2.48
CA CYS A 107 36.03 -12.78 2.11
C CYS A 107 35.59 -14.23 2.34
N CYS A 108 35.13 -14.89 1.27
CA CYS A 108 35.78 -16.12 0.82
C CYS A 108 35.44 -16.39 -0.66
N CYS A 109 36.40 -16.03 -1.50
CA CYS A 109 36.62 -16.60 -2.81
C CYS A 109 36.96 -18.08 -2.68
N SER A 110 36.28 -18.94 -3.46
CA SER A 110 36.86 -20.08 -4.20
C SER A 110 35.73 -20.75 -4.99
N SER A 111 35.51 -20.34 -6.23
CA SER A 111 36.17 -20.86 -7.44
C SER A 111 35.57 -22.18 -7.94
N SER A 112 35.10 -22.09 -9.20
CA SER A 112 35.25 -23.10 -10.25
C SER A 112 34.20 -24.22 -10.39
N SER A 113 33.30 -23.98 -11.35
CA SER A 113 33.13 -24.74 -12.59
C SER A 113 33.53 -26.22 -12.62
N ARG A 114 32.58 -27.08 -13.03
CA ARG A 114 32.75 -28.30 -13.88
C ARG A 114 31.34 -28.79 -14.25
N ILE A 115 30.83 -28.61 -15.48
CA ILE A 115 31.07 -29.35 -16.74
C ILE A 115 30.94 -30.88 -16.58
N SER A 116 29.93 -31.42 -17.30
CA SER A 116 29.35 -32.78 -17.54
C SER A 116 30.36 -33.91 -17.92
N PRO A 117 30.03 -35.17 -18.38
CA PRO A 117 28.76 -35.79 -18.86
C PRO A 117 28.54 -37.35 -18.66
N LYS A 118 27.40 -37.84 -19.23
CA LYS A 118 27.03 -39.15 -19.87
C LYS A 118 27.63 -40.53 -19.49
N SER A 119 26.70 -41.52 -19.51
CA SER A 119 26.76 -42.94 -19.97
C SER A 119 27.78 -43.89 -19.36
N TYR A 120 27.35 -45.09 -18.92
CA TYR A 120 27.02 -46.26 -19.74
C TYR A 120 26.00 -47.14 -19.00
#